data_AF-A0A679F5M6-F1
#
_entry.id   AF-A0A679F5M6-F1
#
_cell.length_a   1.000
_cell.length_b   1.000
_cell.length_c   1.000
_cell.angle_alpha   90.00
_cell.angle_beta   90.00
_cell.angle_gamma   90.00
#
_symmetry.space_group_name_H-M   'P 1'
#
loop_
_entity.id
_entity.type
_entity.pdbx_description
1 polymer ?
#
loop_
_entity_poly.entity_id
_entity_poly.type
_entity_poly.pdbx_seq_one_letter_code
_entity_poly.pdbx_strand_id
1 'polypeptide(L)'
;MSQIVEVAAAEHRHFGALVTIRVGQQPLRRLTPNEAGILSRALAAVANGSSAEKTIFMSPIASDHEFEAQVQDEGVTVRAADGPEIFLDWTQTRILAEALAKLAG
;
A
#
# COMPACT_ATOMS: atom_id res chain seq x y z
N MET A 1 -8.61 -10.89 15.75
CA MET A 1 -7.72 -9.78 15.35
C MET A 1 -8.28 -9.20 14.07
N SER A 2 -8.84 -7.99 14.11
CA SER A 2 -9.34 -7.33 12.90
C SER A 2 -8.15 -6.93 12.05
N GLN A 3 -8.03 -7.51 10.86
CA GLN A 3 -6.90 -7.27 9.98
C GLN A 3 -6.99 -5.82 9.47
N ILE A 4 -6.02 -4.97 9.88
CA ILE A 4 -5.99 -3.55 9.48
C ILE A 4 -5.63 -3.42 7.99
N VAL A 5 -4.98 -4.43 7.41
CA VAL A 5 -4.57 -4.42 6.00
C VAL A 5 -5.16 -5.61 5.27
N GLU A 6 -5.88 -5.33 4.20
CA GLU A 6 -6.42 -6.31 3.26
C GLU A 6 -5.82 -6.06 1.88
N VAL A 7 -5.26 -7.12 1.28
CA VAL A 7 -4.69 -7.09 -0.06
C VAL A 7 -5.25 -8.28 -0.84
N ALA A 8 -5.84 -8.04 -2.00
CA ALA A 8 -6.49 -9.09 -2.79
C ALA A 8 -6.30 -8.88 -4.29
N ALA A 9 -6.25 -9.98 -5.04
CA ALA A 9 -6.29 -9.94 -6.49
C ALA A 9 -7.71 -9.58 -6.97
N ALA A 10 -7.80 -8.81 -8.06
CA ALA A 10 -9.05 -8.45 -8.70
C ALA A 10 -8.90 -8.48 -10.22
N GLU A 11 -9.98 -8.80 -10.93
CA GLU A 11 -10.02 -8.67 -12.39
C GLU A 11 -10.78 -7.40 -12.80
N HIS A 12 -10.22 -6.69 -13.77
CA HIS A 12 -10.81 -5.48 -14.33
C HIS A 12 -10.88 -5.57 -15.85
N ARG A 13 -12.03 -5.18 -16.41
CA ARG A 13 -12.33 -5.36 -17.85
C ARG A 13 -11.30 -4.74 -18.79
N HIS A 14 -10.75 -3.58 -18.44
CA HIS A 14 -9.80 -2.84 -19.29
C HIS A 14 -8.34 -2.98 -18.86
N PHE A 15 -8.08 -3.24 -17.58
CA PHE A 15 -6.73 -3.28 -17.02
C PHE A 15 -6.23 -4.71 -16.78
N GLY A 16 -7.08 -5.72 -16.98
CA GLY A 16 -6.74 -7.11 -16.68
C GLY A 16 -6.61 -7.34 -15.18
N ALA A 17 -5.56 -8.06 -14.77
CA ALA A 17 -5.29 -8.34 -13.37
C ALA A 17 -4.89 -7.06 -12.62
N LEU A 18 -5.49 -6.87 -11.44
CA LEU A 18 -5.21 -5.78 -10.51
C LEU A 18 -4.97 -6.35 -9.11
N VAL A 19 -4.32 -5.54 -8.28
CA VAL A 19 -4.16 -5.74 -6.85
C VAL A 19 -4.95 -4.66 -6.13
N THR A 20 -5.84 -5.06 -5.23
CA THR A 20 -6.60 -4.14 -4.38
C THR A 20 -5.96 -4.03 -3.02
N ILE A 21 -5.95 -2.82 -2.46
CA ILE A 21 -5.51 -2.58 -1.08
C ILE A 21 -6.58 -1.82 -0.30
N ARG A 22 -6.84 -2.27 0.92
CA ARG A 22 -7.66 -1.58 1.91
C ARG A 22 -6.90 -1.52 3.23
N VAL A 23 -6.79 -0.32 3.79
CA VAL A 23 -6.06 -0.07 5.04
C VAL A 23 -7.03 0.55 6.04
N GLY A 24 -7.50 -0.23 7.01
CA GLY A 24 -8.51 0.17 7.97
C GLY A 24 -9.77 0.66 7.26
N GLN A 25 -10.16 1.91 7.55
CA GLN A 25 -11.32 2.58 6.96
C GLN A 25 -10.94 3.50 5.79
N GLN A 26 -9.72 3.41 5.26
CA GLN A 26 -9.30 4.14 4.05
C GLN A 26 -10.04 3.63 2.81
N PRO A 27 -10.22 4.46 1.77
CA PRO A 27 -10.82 4.03 0.52
C PRO A 27 -10.01 2.92 -0.14
N LEU A 28 -10.70 2.09 -0.91
CA LEU A 28 -10.09 1.03 -1.70
C LEU A 28 -9.22 1.64 -2.79
N ARG A 29 -7.99 1.14 -2.95
CA ARG A 29 -7.13 1.49 -4.08
C ARG A 29 -6.88 0.28 -4.94
N ARG A 30 -6.73 0.51 -6.24
CA ARG A 30 -6.43 -0.53 -7.22
C ARG A 30 -5.10 -0.24 -7.89
N LEU A 31 -4.23 -1.22 -7.89
CA LEU A 31 -2.89 -1.16 -8.46
C LEU A 31 -2.82 -2.16 -9.61
N THR A 32 -2.12 -1.81 -10.67
CA THR A 32 -1.58 -2.82 -11.60
C THR A 32 -0.54 -3.70 -10.87
N PRO A 33 -0.20 -4.89 -11.39
CA PRO A 33 0.82 -5.74 -10.76
C PRO A 33 2.17 -5.03 -10.65
N ASN A 34 2.54 -4.24 -11.66
CA ASN A 34 3.76 -3.44 -11.62
C ASN A 34 3.74 -2.36 -10.52
N GLU A 35 2.64 -1.62 -10.39
CA GLU A 35 2.46 -0.63 -9.31
C GLU A 35 2.50 -1.30 -7.92
N ALA A 36 1.87 -2.47 -7.76
CA ALA A 36 1.95 -3.26 -6.54
C ALA A 36 3.41 -3.63 -6.20
N GLY A 37 4.19 -4.06 -7.19
CA GLY A 37 5.61 -4.37 -7.02
C GLY A 37 6.46 -3.14 -6.65
N ILE A 38 6.19 -1.98 -7.25
CA ILE A 38 6.86 -0.72 -6.91
C ILE A 38 6.55 -0.32 -5.47
N LEU A 39 5.27 -0.33 -5.09
CA LEU A 39 4.83 0.05 -3.76
C LEU A 39 5.37 -0.91 -2.69
N SER A 40 5.37 -2.22 -2.98
CA SER A 40 5.99 -3.24 -2.14
C SER A 40 7.45 -2.92 -1.82
N ARG A 41 8.26 -2.64 -2.85
CA ARG A 41 9.68 -2.33 -2.67
C ARG A 41 9.90 -1.05 -1.86
N ALA A 42 9.09 -0.02 -2.09
CA ALA A 42 9.17 1.23 -1.33
C ALA A 42 8.88 1.00 0.16
N LEU A 43 7.79 0.29 0.47
CA LEU A 43 7.40 -0.04 1.85
C LEU A 43 8.44 -0.93 2.56
N ALA A 44 8.95 -1.94 1.87
CA ALA A 44 10.00 -2.81 2.40
C ALA A 44 11.30 -2.02 2.66
N ALA A 45 11.67 -1.11 1.75
CA ALA A 45 12.90 -0.33 1.88
C ALA A 45 12.88 0.60 3.09
N VAL A 46 11.76 1.29 3.35
CA VAL A 46 11.64 2.13 4.55
C VAL A 46 11.55 1.28 5.82
N ALA A 47 10.78 0.18 5.80
CA ALA A 47 10.61 -0.68 6.98
C ALA A 47 11.91 -1.40 7.37
N ASN A 48 12.81 -1.66 6.43
CA ASN A 48 14.10 -2.29 6.68
C ASN A 48 15.22 -1.27 6.97
N GLY A 49 14.91 0.03 6.98
CA GLY A 49 15.89 1.09 7.19
C GLY A 49 16.91 1.23 6.05
N SER A 50 16.64 0.64 4.87
CA SER A 50 17.49 0.76 3.69
C SER A 50 17.15 1.97 2.82
N SER A 51 16.16 2.76 3.23
CA SER A 51 15.77 4.04 2.62
C SER A 51 15.55 5.08 3.71
N ALA A 52 16.04 6.30 3.49
CA ALA A 52 15.85 7.45 4.37
C ALA A 52 14.63 8.31 3.97
N GLU A 53 13.83 7.84 3.02
CA GLU A 53 12.64 8.55 2.55
C GLU A 53 11.64 8.76 3.67
N LYS A 54 11.04 9.95 3.71
CA LYS A 54 10.07 10.34 4.74
C LYS A 54 8.63 10.17 4.28
N THR A 55 8.41 10.05 2.98
CA THR A 55 7.07 9.98 2.39
C THR A 55 7.10 8.99 1.22
N ILE A 56 6.11 8.11 1.17
CA ILE A 56 5.84 7.24 0.03
C ILE A 56 4.57 7.75 -0.63
N PHE A 57 4.66 8.09 -1.91
CA PHE A 57 3.52 8.58 -2.68
C PHE A 57 3.40 7.80 -3.99
N MET A 58 2.16 7.45 -4.36
CA MET A 58 1.83 6.86 -5.65
C MET A 58 0.41 7.27 -6.04
N SER A 59 0.23 7.72 -7.28
CA SER A 59 -1.10 7.88 -7.89
C SER A 59 -1.31 6.73 -8.89
N PRO A 60 -2.05 5.67 -8.51
CA PRO A 60 -2.20 4.49 -9.35
C PRO A 60 -3.15 4.74 -10.52
N ILE A 61 -2.81 4.26 -11.70
CA ILE A 61 -3.60 4.52 -12.93
C ILE A 61 -4.99 3.87 -12.89
N ALA A 62 -5.15 2.78 -12.15
CA ALA A 62 -6.40 2.02 -12.04
C ALA A 62 -7.25 2.44 -10.82
N SER A 63 -6.84 3.48 -10.09
CA SER A 63 -7.43 3.92 -8.82
C SER A 63 -7.98 5.34 -8.93
N ASP A 64 -9.09 5.59 -8.26
CA ASP A 64 -9.63 6.94 -8.07
C ASP A 64 -8.96 7.68 -6.88
N HIS A 65 -8.10 6.98 -6.13
CA HIS A 65 -7.42 7.49 -4.94
C HIS A 65 -5.92 7.20 -4.97
N GLU A 66 -5.12 8.20 -4.62
CA GLU A 66 -3.68 8.04 -4.36
C GLU A 66 -3.39 7.20 -3.12
N PHE A 67 -2.23 6.56 -3.12
CA PHE A 67 -1.59 6.02 -1.92
C PHE A 67 -0.55 7.03 -1.42
N GLU A 68 -0.75 7.54 -0.21
CA GLU A 68 0.23 8.34 0.50
C GLU A 68 0.52 7.71 1.86
N ALA A 69 1.79 7.61 2.23
CA ALA A 69 2.21 7.19 3.56
C ALA A 69 3.36 8.06 4.08
N GLN A 70 3.21 8.56 5.29
CA GLN A 70 4.26 9.30 5.99
C GLN A 70 5.04 8.33 6.90
N VAL A 71 6.36 8.30 6.75
CA VAL A 71 7.25 7.51 7.61
C VAL A 71 7.34 8.18 8.98
N GLN A 72 7.20 7.35 10.01
CA GLN A 72 7.31 7.69 11.43
C GLN A 72 8.39 6.81 12.08
N ASP A 73 8.73 7.07 13.35
CA ASP A 73 9.77 6.31 14.06
C ASP A 73 9.42 4.81 14.19
N GLU A 74 8.14 4.50 14.39
CA GLU A 74 7.66 3.13 14.67
C GLU A 74 6.84 2.50 13.53
N GLY A 75 6.71 3.18 12.39
CA GLY A 75 5.89 2.69 11.29
C GLY A 75 5.62 3.71 10.19
N VAL A 76 4.49 3.55 9.52
CA VAL A 76 3.99 4.51 8.53
C VAL A 76 2.54 4.89 8.81
N THR A 77 2.22 6.16 8.60
CA THR A 77 0.83 6.64 8.64
C THR A 77 0.31 6.75 7.22
N VAL A 78 -0.65 5.91 6.86
CA VAL A 78 -1.32 5.93 5.55
C VAL A 78 -2.43 6.97 5.55
N ARG A 79 -2.49 7.75 4.47
CA ARG A 79 -3.44 8.86 4.27
C ARG A 79 -4.13 8.75 2.91
N ALA A 80 -5.33 9.29 2.82
CA ALA A 80 -6.03 9.62 1.56
C ALA A 80 -6.77 10.93 1.80
N ALA A 81 -7.01 11.70 0.75
CA ALA A 81 -7.68 13.00 0.84
C ALA A 81 -8.97 12.99 1.71
N ASP A 82 -9.78 11.94 1.60
CA ASP A 82 -11.08 11.84 2.27
C ASP A 82 -11.16 10.72 3.33
N GLY A 83 -10.01 10.21 3.80
CA GLY A 83 -9.94 9.05 4.70
C GLY A 83 -9.29 9.35 6.06
N PRO A 84 -9.60 8.57 7.12
CA PRO A 84 -8.94 8.72 8.41
C PRO A 84 -7.48 8.28 8.33
N GLU A 85 -6.56 9.00 8.98
CA GLU A 85 -5.17 8.55 9.08
C GLU A 85 -5.07 7.18 9.75
N ILE A 86 -4.42 6.20 9.10
CA ILE A 86 -4.23 4.87 9.66
C ILE A 86 -2.75 4.63 9.89
N PHE A 87 -2.38 4.42 11.15
CA PHE A 87 -1.03 4.02 11.51
C PHE A 87 -0.85 2.51 11.30
N LEU A 88 0.22 2.16 10.58
CA LEU A 88 0.72 0.81 10.43
C LEU A 88 2.08 0.73 11.11
N ASP A 89 2.21 -0.12 12.14
CA ASP A 89 3.52 -0.39 12.71
C ASP A 89 4.46 -1.07 11.69
N TRP A 90 5.75 -1.18 12.01
CA TRP A 90 6.70 -1.83 11.11
C TRP A 90 6.36 -3.30 10.78
N THR A 91 5.67 -4.02 11.66
CA THR A 91 5.23 -5.41 11.38
C THR A 91 4.15 -5.40 10.30
N GLN A 92 3.13 -4.57 10.47
CA GLN A 92 2.03 -4.41 9.53
C GLN A 92 2.50 -3.85 8.18
N THR A 93 3.45 -2.92 8.20
CA THR A 93 4.07 -2.36 6.99
C THR A 93 4.79 -3.44 6.19
N ARG A 94 5.54 -4.34 6.84
CA ARG A 94 6.18 -5.48 6.17
C ARG A 94 5.16 -6.48 5.64
N ILE A 95 4.11 -6.78 6.40
CA ILE A 95 3.00 -7.65 5.95
C ILE A 95 2.35 -7.08 4.67
N LEU A 96 2.08 -5.77 4.63
CA LEU A 96 1.56 -5.10 3.44
C LEU A 96 2.54 -5.23 2.26
N ALA A 97 3.82 -4.94 2.48
CA ALA A 97 4.85 -5.05 1.45
C ALA A 97 4.94 -6.46 0.86
N GLU A 98 4.94 -7.49 1.71
CA GLU A 98 4.99 -8.90 1.29
C GLU A 98 3.73 -9.33 0.53
N ALA A 99 2.55 -8.91 1.00
CA ALA A 99 1.29 -9.23 0.33
C ALA A 99 1.22 -8.60 -1.07
N LEU A 100 1.69 -7.36 -1.21
CA LEU A 100 1.83 -6.68 -2.50
C LEU A 100 2.82 -7.40 -3.43
N ALA A 101 3.99 -7.80 -2.91
CA ALA A 101 4.99 -8.53 -3.69
C ALA A 101 4.42 -9.83 -4.28
N LYS A 102 3.71 -10.61 -3.45
CA LYS A 102 3.12 -11.90 -3.87
C LYS A 102 2.12 -11.77 -5.01
N LEU A 103 1.41 -10.65 -5.10
CA LEU A 103 0.38 -10.41 -6.12
C LEU A 103 0.89 -9.58 -7.31
N ALA A 104 2.11 -9.04 -7.23
CA ALA A 104 2.75 -8.28 -8.30
C ALA A 104 3.24 -9.16 -9.46
N GLY A 105 3.38 -10.47 -9.25
CA GLY A 105 3.98 -11.43 -10.18
C GLY A 105 5.44 -11.68 -9.84
#